data_AF-A0A9X9PQP4-F1
#
_entry.id   AF-A0A9X9PQP4-F1
#
_cell.length_a   1.000
_cell.length_b   1.000
_cell.length_c   1.000
_cell.angle_alpha   90.00
_cell.angle_beta   90.00
_cell.angle_gamma   90.00
#
_symmetry.space_group_name_H-M   'P 1'
#
loop_
_entity.id
_entity.type
_entity.pdbx_description
1 polymer ?
#
loop_
_entity_poly.entity_id
_entity_poly.type
_entity_poly.pdbx_seq_one_letter_code
_entity_poly.pdbx_strand_id
1 'polypeptide(L)'
;MKFISTATTGALACISLLVPTAYGNREYKCESGDPLLESQVFAMETERFTIPNSHEHPAIPTLEPHKTYFSMRSLNPYEPGVSSYLVQVYGEPPKYQVSQMSTEGWKLCT
;
A
#
# COMPACT_ATOMS: atom_id res chain seq x y z
N MET A 1 12.26 -45.99 31.34
CA MET A 1 11.40 -44.79 31.36
C MET A 1 12.25 -43.57 31.69
N LYS A 2 12.26 -42.56 30.81
CA LYS A 2 12.35 -41.12 31.13
C LYS A 2 12.19 -40.37 29.82
N PHE A 3 11.03 -39.73 29.70
CA PHE A 3 10.56 -38.96 28.56
C PHE A 3 11.51 -37.81 28.28
N ILE A 4 12.08 -37.78 27.07
CA ILE A 4 12.81 -36.61 26.59
C ILE A 4 11.76 -35.60 26.16
N SER A 5 11.79 -34.48 26.88
CA SER A 5 10.93 -33.31 26.82
C SER A 5 10.53 -32.91 25.39
N THR A 6 9.28 -33.19 25.03
CA THR A 6 8.56 -32.69 23.84
C THR A 6 7.98 -31.28 24.04
N ALA A 7 8.50 -30.50 24.98
CA ALA A 7 7.94 -29.19 25.34
C ALA A 7 8.51 -28.01 24.52
N THR A 8 9.61 -28.20 23.78
CA THR A 8 10.33 -27.11 23.12
C THR A 8 9.85 -26.79 21.70
N THR A 9 9.07 -27.65 21.05
CA THR A 9 8.63 -27.45 19.66
C THR A 9 7.37 -26.60 19.51
N GLY A 10 6.63 -26.33 20.61
CA GLY A 10 5.41 -25.53 20.57
C GLY A 10 5.63 -24.01 20.59
N ALA A 11 6.77 -23.54 21.13
CA ALA A 11 7.00 -22.11 21.35
C ALA A 11 7.30 -21.32 20.07
N LEU A 12 7.86 -21.96 19.03
CA LEU A 12 8.18 -21.30 17.76
C LEU A 12 6.98 -21.15 16.82
N ALA A 13 5.93 -21.96 16.98
CA ALA A 13 4.71 -21.86 16.17
C ALA A 13 3.81 -20.69 16.60
N CYS A 14 3.88 -20.27 17.86
CA CYS A 14 3.10 -19.13 18.37
C CYS A 14 3.68 -17.77 17.96
N ILE A 15 4.98 -17.67 17.67
CA ILE A 15 5.60 -16.40 17.26
C ILE A 15 5.25 -16.07 15.80
N SER A 16 5.06 -17.09 14.94
CA SER A 16 4.67 -16.90 13.54
C SER A 16 3.24 -16.35 13.38
N LEU A 17 2.35 -16.64 14.32
CA LEU A 17 0.96 -16.16 14.30
C LEU A 17 0.80 -14.69 14.72
N LEU A 18 1.83 -14.09 15.32
CA LEU A 18 1.82 -12.68 15.75
C LEU A 18 2.35 -11.71 14.67
N VAL A 19 2.97 -12.23 13.62
CA VAL A 19 3.62 -11.41 12.58
C VAL A 19 2.65 -10.51 11.79
N PRO A 20 1.34 -10.82 11.58
CA PRO A 20 0.47 -9.89 10.86
C PRO A 20 0.13 -8.62 11.65
N THR A 21 0.40 -8.56 12.95
CA THR A 21 -0.10 -7.48 13.82
C THR A 21 0.90 -6.35 14.08
N ALA A 22 2.18 -6.54 13.73
CA ALA A 22 3.22 -5.52 13.90
C ALA A 22 3.23 -4.50 12.75
N TYR A 23 2.76 -4.90 11.56
CA TYR A 23 2.37 -3.97 10.50
C TYR A 23 0.93 -3.56 10.79
N GLY A 24 0.73 -2.59 11.68
CA GLY A 24 -0.58 -1.99 11.90
C GLY A 24 -1.21 -1.61 10.55
N ASN A 25 -2.54 -1.73 10.43
CA ASN A 25 -3.28 -1.43 9.20
C ASN A 25 -2.80 -0.10 8.62
N ARG A 26 -2.02 -0.16 7.54
CA ARG A 26 -1.45 1.03 6.92
C ARG A 26 -2.57 1.71 6.14
N GLU A 27 -2.94 2.89 6.60
CA GLU A 27 -3.89 3.76 5.94
C GLU A 27 -3.13 4.88 5.24
N TYR A 28 -3.55 5.22 4.02
CA TYR A 28 -3.02 6.34 3.26
C TYR A 28 -4.08 7.42 3.24
N LYS A 29 -3.82 8.53 3.93
CA LYS A 29 -4.71 9.67 4.00
C LYS A 29 -4.39 10.64 2.86
N CYS A 30 -5.33 10.79 1.94
CA CYS A 30 -5.24 11.75 0.86
C CYS A 30 -5.99 13.05 1.23
N GLU A 31 -5.85 14.09 0.41
CA GLU A 31 -6.46 15.40 0.66
C GLU A 31 -7.99 15.36 0.61
N SER A 32 -8.53 14.50 -0.28
CA SER A 32 -9.97 14.32 -0.46
C SER A 32 -10.37 12.86 -0.35
N GLY A 33 -11.57 12.61 0.19
CA GLY A 33 -12.16 11.28 0.30
C GLY A 33 -11.75 10.51 1.55
N ASP A 34 -12.20 9.25 1.61
CA ASP A 34 -11.87 8.35 2.71
C ASP A 34 -10.41 7.86 2.62
N PRO A 35 -9.74 7.60 3.75
CA PRO A 35 -8.41 7.01 3.76
C PRO A 35 -8.38 5.69 2.98
N LEU A 36 -7.33 5.50 2.18
CA LEU A 36 -7.13 4.27 1.44
C LEU A 36 -6.45 3.23 2.33
N LEU A 37 -7.06 2.06 2.44
CA LEU A 37 -6.43 0.92 3.13
C LEU A 37 -5.33 0.30 2.27
N GLU A 38 -4.32 -0.28 2.89
CA GLU A 38 -3.25 -0.99 2.18
C GLU A 38 -3.81 -2.08 1.23
N SER A 39 -4.83 -2.83 1.66
CA SER A 39 -5.55 -3.81 0.83
C SER A 39 -6.13 -3.21 -0.45
N GLN A 40 -6.59 -1.96 -0.39
CA GLN A 40 -7.09 -1.26 -1.56
C GLN A 40 -5.97 -0.79 -2.48
N VAL A 41 -4.82 -0.40 -1.92
CA VAL A 41 -3.61 -0.05 -2.69
C VAL A 41 -3.06 -1.28 -3.41
N PHE A 42 -3.00 -2.43 -2.73
CA PHE A 42 -2.64 -3.71 -3.35
C PHE A 42 -3.60 -4.09 -4.48
N ALA A 43 -4.91 -3.88 -4.30
CA ALA A 43 -5.88 -4.11 -5.37
C ALA A 43 -5.63 -3.18 -6.59
N MET A 44 -5.13 -1.95 -6.38
CA MET A 44 -4.75 -1.07 -7.50
C MET A 44 -3.52 -1.59 -8.25
N GLU A 45 -2.58 -2.25 -7.57
CA GLU A 45 -1.46 -2.92 -8.23
C GLU A 45 -1.91 -4.10 -9.10
N THR A 46 -2.87 -4.90 -8.62
CA THR A 46 -3.27 -6.15 -9.26
C THR A 46 -4.37 -5.99 -10.32
N GLU A 47 -5.27 -5.02 -10.15
CA GLU A 47 -6.47 -4.88 -11.00
C GLU A 47 -6.36 -3.79 -12.07
N ARG A 48 -5.27 -3.00 -12.09
CA ARG A 48 -5.20 -1.77 -12.90
C ARG A 48 -4.00 -1.75 -13.84
N PHE A 49 -4.06 -0.80 -14.77
CA PHE A 49 -3.06 -0.61 -15.81
C PHE A 49 -1.78 -0.02 -15.23
N THR A 50 -0.66 -0.71 -15.46
CA THR A 50 0.65 -0.11 -15.31
C THR A 50 0.82 0.98 -16.38
N ILE A 51 1.25 2.16 -15.96
CA ILE A 51 1.54 3.28 -16.84
C ILE A 51 3.05 3.58 -16.85
N PRO A 52 3.60 4.11 -17.95
CA PRO A 52 4.99 4.54 -17.98
C PRO A 52 5.22 5.66 -16.95
N ASN A 53 6.41 5.70 -16.35
CA ASN A 53 6.78 6.76 -15.44
C ASN A 53 6.89 8.08 -16.23
N SER A 54 6.22 9.13 -15.74
CA SER A 54 6.25 10.47 -16.32
C SER A 54 6.95 11.44 -15.38
N HIS A 55 7.57 12.48 -15.94
CA HIS A 55 8.13 13.60 -15.18
C HIS A 55 7.08 14.38 -14.37
N GLU A 56 5.81 14.25 -14.73
CA GLU A 56 4.68 14.83 -13.99
C GLU A 56 4.33 14.02 -12.73
N HIS A 57 4.73 12.74 -12.65
CA HIS A 57 4.45 11.92 -11.48
C HIS A 57 5.35 12.35 -10.31
N PRO A 58 4.88 12.25 -9.06
CA PRO A 58 5.73 12.49 -7.91
C PRO A 58 6.97 11.61 -7.94
N ALA A 59 8.14 12.19 -7.66
CA ALA A 59 9.36 11.41 -7.54
C ALA A 59 9.20 10.43 -6.36
N ILE A 60 9.69 9.20 -6.54
CA ILE A 60 9.81 8.30 -5.39
C ILE A 60 11.01 8.74 -4.52
N PRO A 61 11.00 8.47 -3.20
CA PRO A 61 12.01 9.01 -2.29
C PRO A 61 13.41 8.49 -2.54
N THR A 62 13.53 7.26 -3.07
CA THR A 62 14.80 6.56 -3.24
C THR A 62 15.41 6.70 -4.64
N LEU A 63 14.70 7.32 -5.60
CA LEU A 63 15.07 7.43 -7.02
C LEU A 63 15.35 6.08 -7.72
N GLU A 64 14.99 4.97 -7.10
CA GLU A 64 15.09 3.63 -7.65
C GLU A 64 14.14 3.42 -8.85
N PRO A 65 14.42 2.42 -9.71
CA PRO A 65 13.43 1.95 -10.67
C PRO A 65 12.14 1.55 -9.95
N HIS A 66 11.00 1.98 -10.50
CA HIS A 66 9.69 1.72 -9.93
C HIS A 66 8.64 1.47 -11.00
N LYS A 67 7.57 0.81 -10.60
CA LYS A 67 6.37 0.65 -11.42
C LYS A 67 5.32 1.64 -10.95
N THR A 68 4.61 2.25 -11.89
CA THR A 68 3.50 3.15 -11.59
C THR A 68 2.20 2.54 -12.08
N TYR A 69 1.18 2.54 -11.22
CA TYR A 69 -0.16 2.07 -11.50
C TYR A 69 -1.13 3.24 -11.39
N PHE A 70 -2.09 3.31 -12.31
CA PHE A 70 -3.11 4.36 -12.32
C PHE A 70 -4.49 3.78 -12.04
N SER A 71 -5.25 4.43 -11.17
CA SER A 71 -6.62 4.03 -10.82
C SER A 71 -7.52 5.23 -10.65
N MET A 72 -8.79 5.10 -11.00
CA MET A 72 -9.84 6.08 -10.70
C MET A 72 -10.83 5.46 -9.73
N ARG A 73 -11.15 6.17 -8.64
CA ARG A 73 -12.06 5.68 -7.60
C ARG A 73 -12.95 6.79 -7.08
N SER A 74 -14.13 6.42 -6.59
CA SER A 74 -14.99 7.36 -5.85
C SER A 74 -14.26 7.88 -4.62
N LEU A 75 -14.42 9.16 -4.29
CA LEU A 75 -13.84 9.78 -3.11
C LEU A 75 -14.44 9.20 -1.82
N ASN A 76 -15.74 9.00 -1.81
CA ASN A 76 -16.50 8.39 -0.72
C ASN A 76 -17.73 7.68 -1.34
N PRO A 77 -18.26 6.60 -0.73
CA PRO A 77 -19.53 6.00 -1.13
C PRO A 77 -20.76 6.93 -1.08
N TYR A 78 -20.69 8.03 -0.33
CA TYR A 78 -21.82 8.94 -0.07
C TYR A 78 -21.74 10.29 -0.79
N GLU A 79 -20.60 10.64 -1.40
CA GLU A 79 -20.43 11.89 -2.15
C GLU A 79 -20.16 11.62 -3.63
N PRO A 80 -20.84 12.33 -4.56
CA PRO A 80 -20.55 12.23 -5.97
C PRO A 80 -19.20 12.90 -6.27
N GLY A 81 -18.16 12.10 -6.43
CA GLY A 81 -16.85 12.57 -6.86
C GLY A 81 -15.91 11.41 -7.16
N VAL A 82 -15.22 11.45 -8.29
CA VAL A 82 -14.19 10.48 -8.66
C VAL A 82 -12.85 11.19 -8.61
N SER A 83 -11.85 10.53 -8.02
CA SER A 83 -10.47 11.00 -8.04
C SER A 83 -9.55 9.98 -8.67
N SER A 84 -8.48 10.50 -9.28
CA SER A 84 -7.42 9.71 -9.89
C SER A 84 -6.31 9.51 -8.87
N TYR A 85 -5.80 8.28 -8.81
CA TYR A 85 -4.75 7.85 -7.90
C TYR A 85 -3.60 7.25 -8.69
N LEU A 86 -2.38 7.55 -8.25
CA LEU A 86 -1.15 6.87 -8.65
C LEU A 86 -0.62 6.04 -7.50
N VAL A 87 -0.27 4.81 -7.79
CA VAL A 87 0.46 3.93 -6.87
C VAL A 87 1.81 3.62 -7.48
N GLN A 88 2.88 4.06 -6.81
CA GLN A 88 4.25 3.79 -7.21
C GLN A 88 4.84 2.72 -6.29
N VAL A 89 5.28 1.62 -6.88
CA VAL A 89 5.83 0.46 -6.16
C VAL A 89 7.33 0.35 -6.43
N TYR A 90 8.14 0.36 -5.37
CA TYR A 90 9.60 0.40 -5.44
C TYR A 90 10.28 -0.36 -4.29
N GLY A 91 11.56 -0.70 -4.48
CA GLY A 91 12.39 -1.38 -3.49
C GLY A 91 12.07 -2.87 -3.29
N GLU A 92 12.95 -3.56 -2.55
CA GLU A 92 12.76 -4.93 -2.08
C GLU A 92 13.05 -5.00 -0.56
N PRO A 93 12.06 -5.30 0.31
CA PRO A 93 10.65 -5.62 0.01
C PRO A 93 9.87 -4.42 -0.56
N PRO A 94 8.75 -4.67 -1.29
CA PRO A 94 8.01 -3.63 -1.99
C PRO A 94 7.48 -2.56 -1.03
N LYS A 95 7.71 -1.31 -1.40
CA LYS A 95 7.21 -0.11 -0.73
C LYS A 95 6.25 0.61 -1.66
N TYR A 96 5.23 1.19 -1.06
CA TYR A 96 4.15 1.86 -1.77
C TYR A 96 4.21 3.36 -1.47
N GLN A 97 4.14 4.15 -2.54
CA GLN A 97 3.85 5.58 -2.49
C GLN A 97 2.54 5.81 -3.23
N VAL A 98 1.58 6.43 -2.54
CA VAL A 98 0.26 6.74 -3.10
C VAL A 98 0.14 8.23 -3.29
N SER A 99 -0.37 8.63 -4.46
CA SER A 99 -0.63 10.03 -4.78
C SER A 99 -2.05 10.19 -5.32
N GLN A 100 -2.69 11.30 -5.00
CA GLN A 100 -4.01 11.68 -5.48
C GLN A 100 -3.88 12.88 -6.42
N MET A 101 -4.65 12.90 -7.51
CA MET A 101 -4.76 14.07 -8.37
C MET A 101 -5.57 15.16 -7.64
N SER A 102 -4.97 16.33 -7.51
CA SER A 102 -5.59 17.56 -7.01
C SER A 102 -5.66 18.62 -8.13
N THR A 103 -6.27 19.76 -7.84
CA THR A 103 -6.26 20.93 -8.75
C THR A 103 -4.86 21.50 -8.98
N GLU A 104 -3.92 21.25 -8.07
CA GLU A 104 -2.52 21.69 -8.17
C GLU A 104 -1.59 20.60 -8.76
N GLY A 105 -2.17 19.49 -9.23
CA GLY A 105 -1.44 18.32 -9.73
C GLY A 105 -1.39 17.18 -8.70
N TRP A 106 -0.43 16.27 -8.86
CA TRP A 106 -0.30 15.09 -8.01
C TRP A 106 0.18 15.44 -6.59
N LYS A 107 -0.57 15.03 -5.58
CA LYS A 107 -0.24 15.21 -4.15
C LYS A 107 -0.04 13.86 -3.49
N LEU A 108 1.00 13.75 -2.66
CA LEU A 108 1.27 12.53 -1.89
C LEU A 108 0.22 12.34 -0.79
N CYS A 109 -0.24 11.10 -0.62
CA CYS A 109 -1.04 10.70 0.53
C CYS A 109 -0.12 10.30 1.69
N THR A 110 -0.48 10.68 2.92
CA THR A 110 0.32 10.44 4.15
C THR A 110 -0.09 9.19 4.88
#